data_AF-A0A2S7U2J5-F1
#
_entry.id   AF-A0A2S7U2J5-F1
#
_cell.length_a   1.000
_cell.length_b   1.000
_cell.length_c   1.000
_cell.angle_alpha   90.00
_cell.angle_beta   90.00
_cell.angle_gamma   90.00
#
_symmetry.space_group_name_H-M   'P 1'
#
loop_
_entity.id
_entity.type
_entity.pdbx_description
1 polymer ?
#
loop_
_entity_poly.entity_id
_entity_poly.type
_entity_poly.pdbx_seq_one_letter_code
_entity_poly.pdbx_strand_id
1 'polypeptide(L)'
;MKSIKSQSRLPSHSRSKFTAARQLSDKMQTAKVKLPQKLAFFFLMITLSLGVMLPIQLQAGVNVLLIGSSYHFDQKEGGKQGKRLDPKSVAEELAKILNKGKRDGSSKVKFEDIYRTKETPIALGAGGRVVPTEFHCHSLAQYYFWPEGREARLKQLKGDAGTNWDYAVIVGDPYLIDKMPGIFAEGVHLIANDLMANGKTKTVLLAPWLENADATSHLSEVVYRVGQGLDIPVAPAGETVTKAGAIGRGDSAYLAAASVFSTLSGRESWGSRANAKRAMATILKNRSKPVFTNPYSKPTPFTMEFMDKSVLTFNQTGSSSEQGIKGGIINAMKQCKITPQEVKNLDQGLIDFNYGRANSNFESNKRYKVDPRKFHRSYGFPMQEAKGTAAVSMLYGIDKRYFNKQSYDDGTDLGVAYDMCRDKEVEKNIRAVPIRLMWAKIQDLDPVLRPLRDNWHMSRLADAASGTFIVTLITGKDPRGDEPKDKAAPEWKSWKARAIGYETAMRMGLNFDFQK
;
A
#
# COMPACT_ATOMS: atom_id res chain seq x y z
N MET A 1 55.84 29.14 46.87
CA MET A 1 56.67 29.04 48.09
C MET A 1 55.98 28.11 49.09
N LYS A 2 56.72 27.09 49.59
CA LYS A 2 56.45 26.15 50.72
C LYS A 2 55.25 25.18 50.55
N SER A 3 55.38 23.84 50.48
CA SER A 3 56.01 22.83 51.38
C SER A 3 55.19 22.62 52.67
N ILE A 4 54.86 21.44 53.25
CA ILE A 4 54.99 19.98 53.03
C ILE A 4 54.20 19.31 54.21
N LYS A 5 53.57 18.13 54.02
CA LYS A 5 53.15 17.08 55.02
C LYS A 5 52.15 17.49 56.13
N SER A 6 51.36 16.64 56.80
CA SER A 6 51.42 15.20 57.09
C SER A 6 50.02 14.60 57.40
N GLN A 7 49.99 13.26 57.36
CA GLN A 7 48.90 12.31 57.62
C GLN A 7 48.32 12.30 59.06
N SER A 8 47.06 11.87 59.21
CA SER A 8 46.64 10.84 60.19
C SER A 8 45.26 10.23 59.86
N ARG A 9 45.10 8.94 60.20
CA ARG A 9 44.10 7.96 59.74
C ARG A 9 42.75 7.99 60.48
N LEU A 10 41.65 7.74 59.73
CA LEU A 10 40.47 6.84 59.89
C LEU A 10 39.82 6.60 61.30
N PRO A 11 38.49 6.30 61.43
CA PRO A 11 37.77 5.34 60.58
C PRO A 11 36.25 5.53 60.29
N SER A 12 35.83 4.74 59.29
CA SER A 12 34.55 4.02 59.15
C SER A 12 33.21 4.77 59.20
N HIS A 13 32.52 4.84 58.05
CA HIS A 13 31.25 4.12 57.90
C HIS A 13 30.86 3.80 56.45
N SER A 14 30.33 2.58 56.32
CA SER A 14 29.42 1.98 55.33
C SER A 14 29.75 2.01 53.83
N ARG A 15 30.32 0.87 53.41
CA ARG A 15 30.06 0.19 52.13
C ARG A 15 28.58 -0.20 52.00
N SER A 16 27.96 0.05 50.85
CA SER A 16 27.03 -0.90 50.20
C SER A 16 26.89 -0.52 48.71
N LYS A 17 26.68 -1.51 47.83
CA LYS A 17 26.42 -1.42 46.36
C LYS A 17 27.55 -1.74 45.36
N PHE A 18 28.57 -2.51 45.72
CA PHE A 18 29.45 -3.16 44.72
C PHE A 18 29.79 -4.62 45.07
N THR A 19 28.77 -5.42 45.39
CA THR A 19 28.94 -6.87 45.60
C THR A 19 27.67 -7.67 45.30
N ALA A 20 27.03 -7.40 44.14
CA ALA A 20 25.94 -8.25 43.64
C ALA A 20 26.18 -8.70 42.19
N ALA A 21 26.96 -7.97 41.40
CA ALA A 21 27.23 -8.30 40.00
C ALA A 21 28.34 -9.35 39.79
N ARG A 22 29.09 -9.73 40.83
CA ARG A 22 30.24 -10.67 40.72
C ARG A 22 29.94 -12.09 41.19
N GLN A 23 28.78 -12.35 41.82
CA GLN A 23 28.39 -13.70 42.28
C GLN A 23 27.47 -14.47 41.33
N LEU A 24 26.97 -13.83 40.26
CA LEU A 24 26.16 -14.49 39.22
C LEU A 24 26.98 -15.01 38.03
N SER A 25 28.20 -14.50 37.82
CA SER A 25 29.09 -14.94 36.73
C SER A 25 29.75 -16.29 37.02
N ASP A 26 30.08 -16.58 38.28
CA ASP A 26 30.88 -17.78 38.62
C ASP A 26 30.04 -19.03 38.94
N LYS A 27 28.69 -18.92 38.96
CA LYS A 27 27.79 -20.07 39.15
C LYS A 27 27.25 -20.69 37.85
N MET A 28 27.59 -20.14 36.68
CA MET A 28 27.13 -20.68 35.38
C MET A 28 28.16 -21.57 34.65
N GLN A 29 29.37 -21.78 35.19
CA GLN A 29 30.41 -22.58 34.51
C GLN A 29 30.54 -24.06 34.93
N THR A 30 29.70 -24.58 35.83
CA THR A 30 29.79 -26.00 36.26
C THR A 30 28.45 -26.73 36.32
N ALA A 31 27.51 -26.41 35.42
CA ALA A 31 26.30 -27.22 35.25
C ALA A 31 26.32 -27.92 33.87
N LYS A 32 26.78 -29.18 33.84
CA LYS A 32 26.50 -30.11 32.73
C LYS A 32 25.00 -30.44 32.72
N VAL A 33 24.20 -29.54 32.15
CA VAL A 33 22.77 -29.81 31.87
C VAL A 33 22.70 -30.53 30.54
N LYS A 34 22.31 -31.81 30.56
CA LYS A 34 21.91 -32.55 29.36
C LYS A 34 20.66 -31.88 28.79
N LEU A 35 20.83 -31.12 27.70
CA LEU A 35 19.72 -30.57 26.95
C LEU A 35 18.94 -31.74 26.29
N PRO A 36 17.60 -31.83 26.42
CA PRO A 36 16.83 -32.84 25.73
C PRO A 36 16.92 -32.59 24.21
N GLN A 37 17.18 -33.66 23.44
CA GLN A 37 17.34 -33.66 21.96
C GLN A 37 16.20 -32.97 21.19
N LYS A 38 15.07 -32.67 21.81
CA LYS A 38 13.94 -31.94 21.21
C LYS A 38 14.15 -30.42 21.13
N LEU A 39 15.08 -29.84 21.88
CA LEU A 39 15.35 -28.38 21.83
C LEU A 39 16.40 -27.99 20.76
N ALA A 40 17.28 -28.91 20.38
CA ALA A 40 18.22 -28.71 19.27
C ALA A 40 17.51 -28.69 17.91
N PHE A 41 16.33 -29.32 17.81
CA PHE A 41 15.50 -29.27 16.60
C PHE A 41 14.77 -27.94 16.42
N PHE A 42 14.57 -27.16 17.49
CA PHE A 42 13.86 -25.88 17.43
C PHE A 42 14.77 -24.72 17.00
N PHE A 43 16.07 -24.79 17.34
CA PHE A 43 17.06 -23.79 16.88
C PHE A 43 17.58 -24.02 15.46
N LEU A 44 17.43 -25.24 14.91
CA LEU A 44 17.72 -25.54 13.51
C LEU A 44 16.57 -25.15 12.56
N MET A 45 15.36 -24.88 13.08
CA MET A 45 14.18 -24.49 12.29
C MET A 45 14.02 -22.96 12.12
N ILE A 46 14.81 -22.14 12.84
CA ILE A 46 14.70 -20.66 12.78
C ILE A 46 15.77 -20.02 11.87
N THR A 47 16.66 -20.81 11.26
CA THR A 47 17.61 -20.35 10.23
C THR A 47 17.30 -20.86 8.81
N LEU A 48 16.09 -21.40 8.59
CA LEU A 48 15.66 -21.93 7.28
C LEU A 48 14.39 -21.25 6.73
N SER A 49 14.19 -19.96 7.00
CA SER A 49 13.24 -19.11 6.25
C SER A 49 13.91 -18.36 5.09
N LEU A 50 15.10 -18.79 4.64
CA LEU A 50 15.44 -18.59 3.24
C LEU A 50 14.56 -19.55 2.44
N GLY A 51 13.53 -19.01 1.78
CA GLY A 51 12.77 -19.75 0.78
C GLY A 51 13.74 -20.34 -0.24
N VAL A 52 14.11 -21.61 -0.04
CA VAL A 52 14.80 -22.40 -1.05
C VAL A 52 13.77 -22.62 -2.14
N MET A 53 13.69 -21.67 -3.08
CA MET A 53 13.11 -21.96 -4.38
C MET A 53 13.96 -23.07 -4.99
N LEU A 54 13.52 -24.32 -4.82
CA LEU A 54 14.01 -25.43 -5.61
C LEU A 54 13.87 -24.99 -7.08
N PRO A 55 14.95 -25.02 -7.88
CA PRO A 55 14.89 -24.61 -9.27
C PRO A 55 13.93 -25.54 -10.01
N ILE A 56 12.73 -25.04 -10.32
CA ILE A 56 11.72 -25.80 -11.04
C ILE A 56 12.27 -26.10 -12.43
N GLN A 57 12.22 -27.37 -12.83
CA GLN A 57 12.42 -27.76 -14.21
C GLN A 57 11.29 -27.15 -15.05
N LEU A 58 11.56 -26.01 -15.69
CA LEU A 58 10.73 -25.37 -16.72
C LEU A 58 10.58 -26.24 -18.02
N GLN A 59 10.68 -27.56 -17.90
CA GLN A 59 10.58 -28.53 -18.99
C GLN A 59 9.13 -28.73 -19.49
N ALA A 60 8.11 -28.47 -18.66
CA ALA A 60 6.71 -28.41 -19.10
C ALA A 60 6.31 -27.01 -19.61
N GLY A 61 5.24 -26.91 -20.39
CA GLY A 61 4.63 -25.62 -20.77
C GLY A 61 4.09 -24.91 -19.52
N VAL A 62 4.41 -23.63 -19.35
CA VAL A 62 3.95 -22.82 -18.19
C VAL A 62 2.98 -21.72 -18.63
N ASN A 63 1.99 -21.44 -17.81
CA ASN A 63 1.04 -20.34 -17.98
C ASN A 63 1.42 -19.18 -17.04
N VAL A 64 1.72 -18.02 -17.63
CA VAL A 64 2.08 -16.79 -16.90
C VAL A 64 1.07 -15.70 -17.19
N LEU A 65 0.51 -15.10 -16.14
CA LEU A 65 -0.26 -13.87 -16.23
C LEU A 65 0.64 -12.68 -15.86
N LEU A 66 0.76 -11.68 -16.72
CA LEU A 66 1.43 -10.42 -16.39
C LEU A 66 0.38 -9.31 -16.31
N ILE A 67 0.20 -8.73 -15.12
CA ILE A 67 -0.77 -7.68 -14.83
C ILE A 67 -0.04 -6.35 -14.71
N GLY A 68 -0.44 -5.37 -15.51
CA GLY A 68 0.14 -4.02 -15.50
C GLY A 68 -0.67 -3.04 -16.33
N SER A 69 -0.27 -1.77 -16.35
CA SER A 69 -0.95 -0.73 -17.13
C SER A 69 -0.17 -0.35 -18.38
N SER A 70 -0.84 -0.23 -19.52
CA SER A 70 -0.27 0.39 -20.72
C SER A 70 -0.29 1.93 -20.71
N TYR A 71 -1.08 2.53 -19.79
CA TYR A 71 -1.20 3.98 -19.62
C TYR A 71 -0.84 4.42 -18.21
N HIS A 72 -0.11 5.53 -18.12
CA HIS A 72 0.43 6.01 -16.87
C HIS A 72 -0.46 7.03 -16.18
N PHE A 73 -0.45 7.01 -14.84
CA PHE A 73 -1.32 7.88 -14.05
C PHE A 73 -1.01 9.38 -14.25
N ASP A 74 0.24 9.74 -14.51
CA ASP A 74 0.69 11.12 -14.73
C ASP A 74 0.67 11.57 -16.19
N GLN A 75 0.19 10.71 -17.09
CA GLN A 75 0.12 11.06 -18.50
C GLN A 75 -0.92 12.17 -18.68
N LYS A 76 -0.47 13.37 -19.05
CA LYS A 76 -1.33 14.31 -19.79
C LYS A 76 -1.69 13.58 -21.08
N GLU A 77 -2.97 13.43 -21.41
CA GLU A 77 -3.43 12.74 -22.62
C GLU A 77 -2.94 13.47 -23.89
N GLY A 78 -1.68 13.21 -24.28
CA GLY A 78 -0.94 13.91 -25.34
C GLY A 78 0.49 14.35 -25.01
N GLY A 79 0.97 14.20 -23.77
CA GLY A 79 2.34 14.53 -23.38
C GLY A 79 3.36 13.43 -23.72
N LYS A 80 4.62 13.80 -24.00
CA LYS A 80 5.72 12.84 -24.16
C LYS A 80 5.85 11.99 -22.90
N GLN A 81 5.68 10.68 -23.03
CA GLN A 81 5.93 9.74 -21.96
C GLN A 81 7.44 9.70 -21.66
N GLY A 82 7.84 9.82 -20.39
CA GLY A 82 9.22 9.53 -19.99
C GLY A 82 9.56 8.05 -20.22
N LYS A 83 10.85 7.71 -20.35
CA LYS A 83 11.34 6.34 -20.49
C LYS A 83 11.06 5.54 -19.21
N ARG A 84 10.06 4.67 -19.29
CA ARG A 84 9.60 3.82 -18.19
C ARG A 84 9.30 2.41 -18.67
N LEU A 85 8.99 1.53 -17.74
CA LEU A 85 8.66 0.14 -18.03
C LEU A 85 7.36 0.06 -18.83
N ASP A 86 7.40 -0.64 -19.97
CA ASP A 86 6.22 -1.07 -20.73
C ASP A 86 5.92 -2.56 -20.40
N PRO A 87 4.87 -2.85 -19.63
CA PRO A 87 4.55 -4.22 -19.22
C PRO A 87 4.23 -5.16 -20.39
N LYS A 88 3.66 -4.62 -21.47
CA LYS A 88 3.29 -5.42 -22.66
C LYS A 88 4.53 -5.96 -23.35
N SER A 89 5.51 -5.09 -23.63
CA SER A 89 6.80 -5.51 -24.21
C SER A 89 7.53 -6.52 -23.31
N VAL A 90 7.43 -6.39 -21.98
CA VAL A 90 7.99 -7.39 -21.04
C VAL A 90 7.31 -8.74 -21.18
N ALA A 91 5.98 -8.79 -21.31
CA ALA A 91 5.25 -10.03 -21.52
C ALA A 91 5.64 -10.71 -22.84
N GLU A 92 5.81 -9.93 -23.91
CA GLU A 92 6.24 -10.42 -25.23
C GLU A 92 7.66 -11.02 -25.18
N GLU A 93 8.60 -10.34 -24.53
CA GLU A 93 9.96 -10.85 -24.33
C GLU A 93 9.99 -12.09 -23.41
N LEU A 94 9.15 -12.12 -22.37
CA LEU A 94 9.04 -13.28 -21.49
C LEU A 94 8.50 -14.50 -22.25
N ALA A 95 7.52 -14.31 -23.14
CA ALA A 95 7.01 -15.37 -24.02
C ALA A 95 8.10 -15.92 -24.93
N LYS A 96 8.93 -15.05 -25.52
CA LYS A 96 10.09 -15.45 -26.34
C LYS A 96 11.11 -16.24 -25.52
N ILE A 97 11.44 -15.79 -24.30
CA ILE A 97 12.37 -16.49 -23.41
C ILE A 97 11.83 -17.89 -23.07
N LEU A 98 10.59 -18.00 -22.61
CA LEU A 98 10.01 -19.27 -22.14
C LEU A 98 9.84 -20.33 -23.24
N ASN A 99 9.62 -19.89 -24.49
CA ASN A 99 9.45 -20.77 -25.65
C ASN A 99 10.75 -21.03 -26.42
N LYS A 100 11.87 -20.40 -26.03
CA LYS A 100 13.14 -20.59 -26.72
C LYS A 100 13.65 -22.02 -26.53
N GLY A 101 13.74 -22.77 -27.63
CA GLY A 101 14.31 -24.12 -27.66
C GLY A 101 13.36 -25.25 -27.25
N LYS A 102 12.06 -24.99 -27.07
CA LYS A 102 11.07 -26.05 -26.83
C LYS A 102 10.53 -26.60 -28.16
N ARG A 103 10.57 -27.93 -28.32
CA ARG A 103 9.95 -28.65 -29.45
C ARG A 103 8.49 -29.07 -29.14
N ASP A 104 8.17 -29.32 -27.87
CA ASP A 104 6.83 -29.68 -27.39
C ASP A 104 6.43 -28.87 -26.12
N GLY A 105 5.13 -28.54 -25.99
CA GLY A 105 4.57 -27.82 -24.83
C GLY A 105 4.87 -26.32 -24.80
N SER A 106 4.11 -25.51 -25.56
CA SER A 106 4.28 -24.05 -25.58
C SER A 106 3.85 -23.41 -24.24
N SER A 107 4.71 -22.55 -23.73
CA SER A 107 4.39 -21.72 -22.56
C SER A 107 3.54 -20.54 -23.01
N LYS A 108 2.48 -20.23 -22.27
CA LYS A 108 1.57 -19.12 -22.56
C LYS A 108 1.88 -17.96 -21.63
N VAL A 109 2.06 -16.78 -22.18
CA VAL A 109 2.15 -15.54 -21.41
C VAL A 109 0.99 -14.65 -21.84
N LYS A 110 0.13 -14.28 -20.91
CA LYS A 110 -0.96 -13.33 -21.14
C LYS A 110 -0.61 -12.01 -20.48
N PHE A 111 -0.63 -10.93 -21.24
CA PHE A 111 -0.66 -9.58 -20.68
C PHE A 111 -2.11 -9.19 -20.38
N GLU A 112 -2.36 -8.76 -19.15
CA GLU A 112 -3.63 -8.21 -18.68
C GLU A 112 -3.44 -6.72 -18.43
N ASP A 113 -4.02 -5.93 -19.33
CA ASP A 113 -3.98 -4.48 -19.23
C ASP A 113 -5.04 -3.99 -18.23
N ILE A 114 -4.57 -3.32 -17.19
CA ILE A 114 -5.46 -2.75 -16.19
C ILE A 114 -6.08 -1.44 -16.65
N TYR A 115 -5.47 -0.76 -17.64
CA TYR A 115 -6.00 0.51 -18.12
C TYR A 115 -7.37 0.33 -18.78
N ARG A 116 -8.30 1.20 -18.40
CA ARG A 116 -9.67 1.23 -18.90
C ARG A 116 -10.33 2.55 -18.55
N THR A 117 -11.30 2.95 -19.36
CA THR A 117 -12.11 4.14 -19.14
C THR A 117 -13.60 3.80 -19.10
N LYS A 118 -14.37 4.64 -18.41
CA LYS A 118 -15.82 4.56 -18.40
C LYS A 118 -16.44 5.94 -18.32
N GLU A 119 -17.29 6.27 -19.27
CA GLU A 119 -18.20 7.40 -19.15
C GLU A 119 -19.36 7.01 -18.24
N THR A 120 -19.57 7.76 -17.16
CA THR A 120 -20.68 7.59 -16.23
C THR A 120 -21.05 8.95 -15.65
N PRO A 121 -22.32 9.39 -15.75
CA PRO A 121 -22.72 10.68 -15.21
C PRO A 121 -22.59 10.71 -13.68
N ILE A 122 -22.18 11.85 -13.14
CA ILE A 122 -22.25 12.12 -11.70
C ILE A 122 -23.22 13.26 -11.42
N ALA A 123 -23.86 13.23 -10.26
CA ALA A 123 -24.68 14.32 -9.77
C ALA A 123 -23.96 15.04 -8.62
N LEU A 124 -23.61 16.32 -8.83
CA LEU A 124 -22.94 17.16 -7.84
C LEU A 124 -23.94 18.02 -7.06
N GLY A 125 -23.69 18.17 -5.76
CA GLY A 125 -24.51 19.02 -4.87
C GLY A 125 -25.89 18.43 -4.55
N ALA A 126 -26.55 18.97 -3.53
CA ALA A 126 -27.90 18.55 -3.13
C ALA A 126 -28.94 18.79 -4.24
N GLY A 127 -28.70 19.75 -5.14
CA GLY A 127 -29.52 20.00 -6.33
C GLY A 127 -29.28 19.04 -7.50
N GLY A 128 -28.28 18.15 -7.40
CA GLY A 128 -28.10 17.02 -8.30
C GLY A 128 -27.73 17.38 -9.75
N ARG A 129 -26.95 18.45 -9.99
CA ARG A 129 -26.51 18.80 -11.35
C ARG A 129 -25.75 17.61 -11.95
N VAL A 130 -26.31 17.03 -13.01
CA VAL A 130 -25.73 15.89 -13.70
C VAL A 130 -24.64 16.37 -14.65
N VAL A 131 -23.45 15.79 -14.54
CA VAL A 131 -22.28 16.10 -15.35
C VAL A 131 -21.75 14.81 -15.98
N PRO A 132 -21.65 14.73 -17.33
CA PRO A 132 -20.94 13.64 -17.99
C PRO A 132 -19.50 13.59 -17.51
N THR A 133 -19.09 12.42 -17.03
CA THR A 133 -17.81 12.23 -16.37
C THR A 133 -17.15 10.98 -16.91
N GLU A 134 -15.90 11.10 -17.31
CA GLU A 134 -15.07 9.97 -17.72
C GLU A 134 -14.16 9.57 -16.57
N PHE A 135 -14.23 8.31 -16.17
CA PHE A 135 -13.38 7.72 -15.14
C PHE A 135 -12.27 6.90 -15.80
N HIS A 136 -11.09 6.92 -15.19
CA HIS A 136 -9.91 6.22 -15.68
C HIS A 136 -9.37 5.31 -14.58
N CYS A 137 -8.98 4.09 -14.96
CA CYS A 137 -8.36 3.13 -14.08
C CYS A 137 -6.89 2.95 -14.48
N HIS A 138 -5.99 3.22 -13.55
CA HIS A 138 -4.54 3.10 -13.65
C HIS A 138 -3.94 2.29 -12.50
N SER A 139 -4.62 2.22 -11.35
CA SER A 139 -4.17 1.53 -10.16
C SER A 139 -4.70 0.10 -10.12
N LEU A 140 -3.88 -0.78 -9.51
CA LEU A 140 -4.26 -2.16 -9.24
C LEU A 140 -5.52 -2.25 -8.34
N ALA A 141 -5.69 -1.28 -7.43
CA ALA A 141 -6.86 -1.22 -6.55
C ALA A 141 -8.15 -0.88 -7.32
N GLN A 142 -8.12 0.13 -8.20
CA GLN A 142 -9.26 0.45 -9.06
C GLN A 142 -9.56 -0.67 -10.04
N TYR A 143 -8.53 -1.33 -10.59
CA TYR A 143 -8.69 -2.52 -11.42
C TYR A 143 -9.42 -3.65 -10.70
N TYR A 144 -9.11 -3.90 -9.43
CA TYR A 144 -9.79 -4.94 -8.65
C TYR A 144 -11.31 -4.67 -8.51
N PHE A 145 -11.67 -3.41 -8.25
CA PHE A 145 -13.07 -3.01 -8.03
C PHE A 145 -13.80 -2.52 -9.27
N TRP A 146 -13.12 -2.41 -10.42
CA TRP A 146 -13.73 -1.89 -11.65
C TRP A 146 -14.97 -2.72 -12.05
N PRO A 147 -16.17 -2.14 -12.09
CA PRO A 147 -17.41 -2.91 -12.20
C PRO A 147 -17.51 -3.78 -13.45
N GLU A 148 -17.19 -3.27 -14.65
CA GLU A 148 -17.38 -4.02 -15.89
C GLU A 148 -16.47 -5.25 -15.95
N GLY A 149 -17.09 -6.43 -16.15
CA GLY A 149 -16.36 -7.69 -16.26
C GLY A 149 -15.69 -8.14 -14.96
N ARG A 150 -16.05 -7.55 -13.81
CA ARG A 150 -15.42 -7.88 -12.52
C ARG A 150 -15.53 -9.36 -12.17
N GLU A 151 -16.71 -9.97 -12.32
CA GLU A 151 -16.90 -11.38 -11.98
C GLU A 151 -15.96 -12.30 -12.79
N ALA A 152 -15.88 -12.09 -14.11
CA ALA A 152 -14.98 -12.84 -14.98
C ALA A 152 -13.51 -12.60 -14.63
N ARG A 153 -13.15 -11.36 -14.30
CA ARG A 153 -11.81 -10.98 -13.85
C ARG A 153 -11.42 -11.71 -12.56
N LEU A 154 -12.29 -11.71 -11.54
CA LEU A 154 -12.02 -12.40 -10.29
C LEU A 154 -11.91 -13.92 -10.48
N LYS A 155 -12.76 -14.52 -11.32
CA LYS A 155 -12.62 -15.93 -11.74
C LYS A 155 -11.28 -16.18 -12.43
N GLN A 156 -10.83 -15.28 -13.31
CA GLN A 156 -9.53 -15.38 -13.98
C GLN A 156 -8.36 -15.28 -12.98
N LEU A 157 -8.43 -14.38 -11.99
CA LEU A 157 -7.41 -14.28 -10.94
C LEU A 157 -7.34 -15.56 -10.11
N LYS A 158 -8.49 -16.12 -9.72
CA LYS A 158 -8.57 -17.36 -8.93
C LYS A 158 -8.19 -18.64 -9.71
N GLY A 159 -8.08 -18.55 -11.04
CA GLY A 159 -7.83 -19.69 -11.93
C GLY A 159 -9.10 -20.44 -12.35
N ASP A 160 -10.28 -19.95 -11.97
CA ASP A 160 -11.59 -20.57 -12.22
C ASP A 160 -12.12 -20.31 -13.64
N ALA A 161 -11.42 -19.49 -14.44
CA ALA A 161 -11.81 -19.13 -15.81
C ALA A 161 -11.21 -20.08 -16.89
N GLY A 162 -10.87 -21.32 -16.53
CA GLY A 162 -10.37 -22.34 -17.46
C GLY A 162 -8.89 -22.27 -17.80
N THR A 163 -8.14 -21.26 -17.33
CA THR A 163 -6.67 -21.24 -17.36
C THR A 163 -6.15 -21.17 -15.93
N ASN A 164 -5.46 -22.22 -15.49
CA ASN A 164 -4.70 -22.21 -14.25
C ASN A 164 -3.34 -21.55 -14.51
N TRP A 165 -3.06 -20.47 -13.79
CA TRP A 165 -1.77 -19.79 -13.84
C TRP A 165 -0.75 -20.53 -12.98
N ASP A 166 0.39 -20.86 -13.55
CA ASP A 166 1.54 -21.32 -12.76
C ASP A 166 2.18 -20.13 -12.04
N TYR A 167 2.25 -19.00 -12.75
CA TYR A 167 2.84 -17.77 -12.26
C TYR A 167 1.99 -16.55 -12.58
N ALA A 168 2.01 -15.57 -11.68
CA ALA A 168 1.46 -14.25 -11.90
C ALA A 168 2.51 -13.19 -11.58
N VAL A 169 2.71 -12.25 -12.50
CA VAL A 169 3.63 -11.13 -12.39
C VAL A 169 2.81 -9.86 -12.26
N ILE A 170 2.98 -9.13 -11.16
CA ILE A 170 2.26 -7.88 -10.90
C ILE A 170 3.23 -6.72 -11.02
N VAL A 171 2.88 -5.70 -11.82
CA VAL A 171 3.59 -4.43 -11.89
C VAL A 171 2.63 -3.27 -11.67
N GLY A 172 2.99 -2.37 -10.76
CA GLY A 172 2.26 -1.13 -10.53
C GLY A 172 2.71 -0.02 -11.49
N ASP A 173 1.85 0.98 -11.67
CA ASP A 173 2.24 2.21 -12.36
C ASP A 173 3.41 2.91 -11.62
N PRO A 174 4.52 3.24 -12.31
CA PRO A 174 5.69 3.84 -11.67
C PRO A 174 5.40 5.16 -10.92
N TYR A 175 4.48 5.99 -11.43
CA TYR A 175 4.12 7.24 -10.76
C TYR A 175 3.35 6.98 -9.47
N LEU A 176 2.40 6.03 -9.48
CA LEU A 176 1.69 5.63 -8.27
C LEU A 176 2.61 5.01 -7.23
N ILE A 177 3.60 4.19 -7.63
CA ILE A 177 4.61 3.66 -6.70
C ILE A 177 5.47 4.79 -6.12
N ASP A 178 5.84 5.80 -6.92
CA ASP A 178 6.64 6.94 -6.43
C ASP A 178 5.86 7.82 -5.44
N LYS A 179 4.68 8.29 -5.84
CA LYS A 179 3.94 9.35 -5.14
C LYS A 179 2.91 8.83 -4.15
N MET A 180 2.34 7.66 -4.41
CA MET A 180 1.20 7.12 -3.68
C MET A 180 1.41 5.63 -3.37
N PRO A 181 2.57 5.21 -2.84
CA PRO A 181 2.92 3.79 -2.74
C PRO A 181 1.92 2.96 -1.93
N GLY A 182 1.16 3.61 -1.04
CA GLY A 182 0.07 2.99 -0.31
C GLY A 182 -1.03 2.39 -1.20
N ILE A 183 -1.43 3.04 -2.31
CA ILE A 183 -2.44 2.48 -3.20
C ILE A 183 -1.90 1.28 -4.00
N PHE A 184 -0.60 1.31 -4.31
CA PHE A 184 0.08 0.17 -4.90
C PHE A 184 0.09 -1.02 -3.94
N ALA A 185 0.46 -0.82 -2.68
CA ALA A 185 0.42 -1.85 -1.65
C ALA A 185 -0.97 -2.48 -1.49
N GLU A 186 -2.01 -1.64 -1.41
CA GLU A 186 -3.39 -2.10 -1.30
C GLU A 186 -3.81 -2.93 -2.52
N GLY A 187 -3.53 -2.44 -3.73
CA GLY A 187 -3.89 -3.13 -4.96
C GLY A 187 -3.15 -4.46 -5.14
N VAL A 188 -1.86 -4.53 -4.77
CA VAL A 188 -1.11 -5.80 -4.76
C VAL A 188 -1.75 -6.78 -3.80
N HIS A 189 -2.08 -6.36 -2.57
CA HIS A 189 -2.72 -7.24 -1.60
C HIS A 189 -4.04 -7.83 -2.12
N LEU A 190 -4.92 -7.00 -2.68
CA LEU A 190 -6.22 -7.43 -3.21
C LEU A 190 -6.05 -8.46 -4.35
N ILE A 191 -5.19 -8.16 -5.32
CA ILE A 191 -4.97 -9.04 -6.47
C ILE A 191 -4.24 -10.33 -6.06
N ALA A 192 -3.21 -10.23 -5.23
CA ALA A 192 -2.43 -11.37 -4.78
C ALA A 192 -3.26 -12.35 -3.95
N ASN A 193 -4.14 -11.85 -3.07
CA ASN A 193 -5.04 -12.72 -2.29
C ASN A 193 -5.89 -13.63 -3.20
N ASP A 194 -6.47 -13.08 -4.27
CA ASP A 194 -7.27 -13.88 -5.20
C ASP A 194 -6.42 -14.79 -6.09
N LEU A 195 -5.24 -14.34 -6.54
CA LEU A 195 -4.31 -15.18 -7.30
C LEU A 195 -3.85 -16.41 -6.49
N MET A 196 -3.57 -16.22 -5.20
CA MET A 196 -3.00 -17.25 -4.33
C MET A 196 -4.07 -18.10 -3.61
N ALA A 197 -5.36 -17.77 -3.75
CA ALA A 197 -6.45 -18.44 -3.05
C ALA A 197 -6.52 -19.96 -3.29
N ASN A 198 -6.11 -20.43 -4.47
CA ASN A 198 -6.11 -21.85 -4.82
C ASN A 198 -4.82 -22.60 -4.41
N GLY A 199 -3.82 -21.90 -3.85
CA GLY A 199 -2.52 -22.46 -3.44
C GLY A 199 -1.58 -22.89 -4.58
N LYS A 200 -1.94 -22.68 -5.85
CA LYS A 200 -1.19 -23.14 -7.02
C LYS A 200 -0.41 -22.01 -7.69
N THR A 201 -1.01 -20.83 -7.84
CA THR A 201 -0.38 -19.70 -8.54
C THR A 201 0.73 -19.10 -7.69
N LYS A 202 1.94 -18.99 -8.25
CA LYS A 202 3.05 -18.27 -7.61
C LYS A 202 3.12 -16.83 -8.09
N THR A 203 3.05 -15.89 -7.16
CA THR A 203 3.08 -14.45 -7.47
C THR A 203 4.50 -13.89 -7.42
N VAL A 204 4.82 -12.94 -8.29
CA VAL A 204 6.06 -12.15 -8.30
C VAL A 204 5.70 -10.68 -8.50
N LEU A 205 6.35 -9.77 -7.77
CA LEU A 205 6.29 -8.34 -8.08
C LEU A 205 7.41 -7.96 -9.04
N LEU A 206 7.10 -7.22 -10.09
CA LEU A 206 8.08 -6.69 -11.02
C LEU A 206 8.38 -5.24 -10.62
N ALA A 207 9.59 -4.98 -10.13
CA ALA A 207 10.03 -3.63 -9.77
C ALA A 207 10.32 -2.80 -11.03
N PRO A 208 9.57 -1.72 -11.32
CA PRO A 208 9.75 -0.93 -12.53
C PRO A 208 10.88 0.10 -12.38
N TRP A 209 11.12 0.88 -13.44
CA TRP A 209 12.04 2.03 -13.44
C TRP A 209 11.34 3.31 -13.88
N LEU A 210 11.98 4.42 -13.53
CA LEU A 210 11.78 5.74 -14.13
C LEU A 210 13.09 6.16 -14.81
N GLU A 211 13.09 7.29 -15.52
CA GLU A 211 14.28 7.80 -16.21
C GLU A 211 15.47 8.05 -15.27
N ASN A 212 15.16 8.39 -14.01
CA ASN A 212 16.12 8.74 -12.97
C ASN A 212 16.48 7.50 -12.11
N ALA A 213 17.78 7.31 -11.84
CA ALA A 213 18.31 6.21 -11.03
C ALA A 213 17.88 6.27 -9.56
N ASP A 214 17.87 7.45 -8.93
CA ASP A 214 17.41 7.65 -7.55
C ASP A 214 15.91 7.37 -7.43
N ALA A 215 15.12 7.83 -8.41
CA ALA A 215 13.71 7.51 -8.49
C ALA A 215 13.52 6.00 -8.63
N THR A 216 14.30 5.32 -9.47
CA THR A 216 14.26 3.85 -9.63
C THR A 216 14.67 3.10 -8.36
N SER A 217 15.67 3.59 -7.63
CA SER A 217 16.05 3.04 -6.32
C SER A 217 14.91 3.17 -5.31
N HIS A 218 14.23 4.31 -5.31
CA HIS A 218 13.04 4.55 -4.50
C HIS A 218 11.89 3.59 -4.85
N LEU A 219 11.57 3.42 -6.13
CA LEU A 219 10.57 2.44 -6.57
C LEU A 219 10.92 1.04 -6.09
N SER A 220 12.20 0.68 -6.19
CA SER A 220 12.70 -0.63 -5.77
C SER A 220 12.48 -0.85 -4.28
N GLU A 221 12.84 0.11 -3.42
CA GLU A 221 12.56 0.04 -1.98
C GLU A 221 11.08 -0.21 -1.70
N VAL A 222 10.17 0.55 -2.32
CA VAL A 222 8.72 0.39 -2.13
C VAL A 222 8.27 -1.02 -2.52
N VAL A 223 8.66 -1.49 -3.71
CA VAL A 223 8.26 -2.82 -4.20
C VAL A 223 8.81 -3.93 -3.31
N TYR A 224 10.03 -3.80 -2.81
CA TYR A 224 10.60 -4.76 -1.85
C TYR A 224 9.87 -4.76 -0.51
N ARG A 225 9.48 -3.60 0.03
CA ARG A 225 8.69 -3.53 1.26
C ARG A 225 7.32 -4.18 1.10
N VAL A 226 6.63 -3.92 -0.01
CA VAL A 226 5.34 -4.54 -0.32
C VAL A 226 5.50 -6.06 -0.52
N GLY A 227 6.52 -6.48 -1.26
CA GLY A 227 6.85 -7.89 -1.46
C GLY A 227 7.11 -8.61 -0.14
N GLN A 228 7.96 -8.03 0.71
CA GLN A 228 8.25 -8.57 2.04
C GLN A 228 6.99 -8.65 2.92
N GLY A 229 6.17 -7.59 2.94
CA GLY A 229 4.96 -7.54 3.76
C GLY A 229 3.88 -8.54 3.36
N LEU A 230 3.94 -9.09 2.14
CA LEU A 230 2.99 -10.05 1.60
C LEU A 230 3.63 -11.42 1.30
N ASP A 231 4.90 -11.61 1.66
CA ASP A 231 5.72 -12.79 1.30
C ASP A 231 5.74 -13.09 -0.21
N ILE A 232 5.85 -12.04 -1.03
CA ILE A 232 5.91 -12.12 -2.49
C ILE A 232 7.33 -11.77 -2.97
N PRO A 233 8.00 -12.66 -3.73
CA PRO A 233 9.32 -12.36 -4.31
C PRO A 233 9.27 -11.20 -5.31
N VAL A 234 10.37 -10.47 -5.42
CA VAL A 234 10.51 -9.32 -6.32
C VAL A 234 11.52 -9.60 -7.43
N ALA A 235 11.10 -9.39 -8.68
CA ALA A 235 11.96 -9.31 -9.85
C ALA A 235 12.51 -7.87 -10.00
N PRO A 236 13.83 -7.63 -9.81
CA PRO A 236 14.43 -6.30 -9.75
C PRO A 236 14.69 -5.68 -11.13
N ALA A 237 13.69 -5.65 -12.02
CA ALA A 237 13.88 -5.19 -13.39
C ALA A 237 14.41 -3.76 -13.48
N GLY A 238 13.91 -2.84 -12.66
CA GLY A 238 14.38 -1.46 -12.65
C GLY A 238 15.86 -1.33 -12.29
N GLU A 239 16.33 -2.03 -11.27
CA GLU A 239 17.76 -2.08 -10.94
C GLU A 239 18.60 -2.73 -12.05
N THR A 240 18.10 -3.82 -12.65
CA THR A 240 18.79 -4.54 -13.73
C THR A 240 18.98 -3.63 -14.95
N VAL A 241 17.92 -2.95 -15.38
CA VAL A 241 17.94 -2.04 -16.55
C VAL A 241 18.80 -0.81 -16.27
N THR A 242 18.73 -0.25 -15.05
CA THR A 242 19.55 0.90 -14.64
C THR A 242 21.04 0.55 -14.64
N LYS A 243 21.44 -0.58 -14.02
CA LYS A 243 22.84 -1.03 -13.99
C LYS A 243 23.38 -1.35 -15.38
N ALA A 244 22.53 -1.79 -16.30
CA ALA A 244 22.89 -2.05 -17.68
C ALA A 244 23.02 -0.77 -18.54
N GLY A 245 22.62 0.39 -18.02
CA GLY A 245 22.50 1.62 -18.82
C GLY A 245 21.50 1.45 -19.98
N ALA A 246 20.42 0.70 -19.74
CA ALA A 246 19.48 0.26 -20.75
C ALA A 246 18.14 1.03 -20.74
N ILE A 247 17.98 2.04 -19.89
CA ILE A 247 16.73 2.83 -19.81
C ILE A 247 16.44 3.49 -21.16
N GLY A 248 15.30 3.14 -21.77
CA GLY A 248 14.87 3.62 -23.08
C GLY A 248 15.64 3.05 -24.27
N ARG A 249 16.39 1.96 -24.07
CA ARG A 249 17.04 1.20 -25.14
C ARG A 249 16.24 -0.05 -25.48
N GLY A 250 16.41 -0.58 -26.70
CA GLY A 250 15.63 -1.73 -27.18
C GLY A 250 15.80 -3.03 -26.37
N ASP A 251 16.83 -3.13 -25.53
CA ASP A 251 17.08 -4.30 -24.68
C ASP A 251 16.47 -4.20 -23.27
N SER A 252 15.80 -3.10 -22.91
CA SER A 252 15.20 -2.92 -21.57
C SER A 252 14.10 -3.94 -21.29
N ALA A 253 13.23 -4.21 -22.28
CA ALA A 253 12.16 -5.20 -22.15
C ALA A 253 12.72 -6.62 -21.94
N TYR A 254 13.78 -6.98 -22.68
CA TYR A 254 14.46 -8.26 -22.51
C TYR A 254 15.09 -8.38 -21.12
N LEU A 255 15.79 -7.34 -20.63
CA LEU A 255 16.40 -7.35 -19.30
C LEU A 255 15.37 -7.48 -18.17
N ALA A 256 14.21 -6.84 -18.32
CA ALA A 256 13.09 -6.98 -17.40
C ALA A 256 12.49 -8.38 -17.44
N ALA A 257 12.23 -8.93 -18.63
CA ALA A 257 11.75 -10.30 -18.81
C ALA A 257 12.75 -11.35 -18.29
N ALA A 258 14.04 -11.14 -18.52
CA ALA A 258 15.13 -11.95 -17.97
C ALA A 258 15.16 -11.90 -16.43
N SER A 259 14.86 -10.74 -15.84
CA SER A 259 14.73 -10.59 -14.38
C SER A 259 13.54 -11.38 -13.84
N VAL A 260 12.39 -11.36 -14.53
CA VAL A 260 11.24 -12.20 -14.19
C VAL A 260 11.61 -13.68 -14.29
N PHE A 261 12.09 -14.13 -15.44
CA PHE A 261 12.47 -15.53 -15.67
C PHE A 261 13.46 -16.03 -14.62
N SER A 262 14.50 -15.25 -14.32
CA SER A 262 15.54 -15.66 -13.38
C SER A 262 15.03 -15.68 -11.94
N THR A 263 14.08 -14.81 -11.60
CA THR A 263 13.41 -14.84 -10.29
C THR A 263 12.58 -16.12 -10.13
N LEU A 264 11.85 -16.50 -11.17
CA LEU A 264 10.98 -17.69 -11.20
C LEU A 264 11.76 -19.01 -11.23
N SER A 265 12.81 -19.07 -12.05
CA SER A 265 13.55 -20.31 -12.34
C SER A 265 14.76 -20.53 -11.44
N GLY A 266 15.30 -19.46 -10.84
CA GLY A 266 16.61 -19.47 -10.20
C GLY A 266 17.78 -19.70 -11.17
N ARG A 267 17.60 -19.45 -12.48
CA ARG A 267 18.59 -19.67 -13.53
C ARG A 267 18.69 -18.46 -14.47
N GLU A 268 19.80 -18.34 -15.18
CA GLU A 268 19.94 -17.37 -16.27
C GLU A 268 18.91 -17.63 -17.37
N SER A 269 18.30 -16.57 -17.89
CA SER A 269 17.38 -16.66 -19.04
C SER A 269 18.09 -17.05 -20.34
N TRP A 270 17.35 -17.68 -21.24
CA TRP A 270 17.81 -17.91 -22.62
C TRP A 270 17.92 -16.58 -23.40
N GLY A 271 18.78 -16.54 -24.42
CA GLY A 271 18.97 -15.33 -25.24
C GLY A 271 20.35 -14.71 -25.09
N SER A 272 20.40 -13.39 -24.87
CA SER A 272 21.64 -12.66 -24.69
C SER A 272 22.31 -13.10 -23.39
N ARG A 273 23.41 -13.87 -23.49
CA ARG A 273 24.17 -14.37 -22.33
C ARG A 273 24.63 -13.25 -21.41
N ALA A 274 25.05 -12.11 -21.97
CA ALA A 274 25.48 -10.96 -21.19
C ALA A 274 24.34 -10.36 -20.35
N ASN A 275 23.16 -10.18 -20.96
CA ASN A 275 22.00 -9.61 -20.27
C ASN A 275 21.36 -10.59 -19.28
N ALA A 276 21.32 -11.88 -19.61
CA ALA A 276 20.87 -12.93 -18.70
C ALA A 276 21.73 -13.02 -17.43
N LYS A 277 23.06 -12.99 -17.58
CA LYS A 277 24.00 -12.92 -16.45
C LYS A 277 23.79 -11.68 -15.58
N ARG A 278 23.56 -10.51 -16.18
CA ARG A 278 23.30 -9.26 -15.44
C ARG A 278 22.01 -9.33 -14.62
N ALA A 279 20.94 -9.87 -15.20
CA ALA A 279 19.68 -10.08 -14.50
C ALA A 279 19.86 -11.03 -13.31
N MET A 280 20.49 -12.18 -13.53
CA MET A 280 20.75 -13.17 -12.49
C MET A 280 21.63 -12.61 -11.35
N ALA A 281 22.72 -11.91 -11.69
CA ALA A 281 23.59 -11.27 -10.70
C ALA A 281 22.84 -10.23 -9.86
N THR A 282 21.92 -9.47 -10.47
CA THR A 282 21.10 -8.49 -9.76
C THR A 282 20.14 -9.17 -8.78
N ILE A 283 19.54 -10.31 -9.15
CA ILE A 283 18.67 -11.09 -8.26
C ILE A 283 19.45 -11.67 -7.09
N LEU A 284 20.60 -12.29 -7.34
CA LEU A 284 21.45 -12.84 -6.29
C LEU A 284 21.88 -11.78 -5.27
N LYS A 285 22.26 -10.59 -5.75
CA LYS A 285 22.58 -9.44 -4.89
C LYS A 285 21.37 -8.95 -4.08
N ASN A 286 20.16 -9.01 -4.64
CA ASN A 286 18.96 -8.57 -3.94
C ASN A 286 18.45 -9.57 -2.92
N ARG A 287 18.62 -10.88 -3.16
CA ARG A 287 18.29 -11.93 -2.18
C ARG A 287 19.10 -11.84 -0.90
N SER A 288 20.29 -11.24 -0.95
CA SER A 288 21.14 -11.03 0.22
C SER A 288 20.92 -9.69 0.91
N LYS A 289 19.99 -8.84 0.44
CA LYS A 289 19.68 -7.58 1.12
C LYS A 289 18.96 -7.85 2.45
N PRO A 290 19.25 -7.07 3.49
CA PRO A 290 18.51 -7.17 4.74
C PRO A 290 17.05 -6.81 4.52
N VAL A 291 16.20 -7.48 5.30
CA VAL A 291 14.77 -7.23 5.43
C VAL A 291 14.54 -5.79 5.91
N PHE A 292 13.56 -5.09 5.32
CA PHE A 292 13.17 -3.76 5.78
C PHE A 292 12.43 -3.87 7.12
N THR A 293 13.09 -3.47 8.20
CA THR A 293 12.53 -3.51 9.56
C THR A 293 12.09 -2.13 10.07
N ASN A 294 12.55 -1.05 9.45
CA ASN A 294 12.17 0.31 9.83
C ASN A 294 10.90 0.75 9.10
N PRO A 295 10.08 1.65 9.69
CA PRO A 295 8.97 2.27 8.98
C PRO A 295 9.44 2.95 7.68
N TYR A 296 8.57 2.99 6.68
CA TYR A 296 8.84 3.76 5.46
C TYR A 296 8.88 5.26 5.80
N SER A 297 9.97 5.93 5.40
CA SER A 297 10.33 7.25 5.93
C SER A 297 9.85 8.43 5.09
N LYS A 298 9.57 8.24 3.80
CA LYS A 298 9.17 9.36 2.95
C LYS A 298 7.70 9.74 3.20
N PRO A 299 7.38 11.04 3.34
CA PRO A 299 6.01 11.50 3.38
C PRO A 299 5.25 11.16 2.09
N THR A 300 4.03 10.66 2.23
CA THR A 300 3.08 10.34 1.17
C THR A 300 1.70 10.80 1.59
N PRO A 301 0.72 10.87 0.67
CA PRO A 301 -0.66 11.17 1.02
C PRO A 301 -1.28 10.24 2.07
N PHE A 302 -0.69 9.08 2.35
CA PHE A 302 -1.21 8.07 3.27
C PHE A 302 -0.25 7.71 4.41
N THR A 303 0.85 8.44 4.57
CA THR A 303 1.87 8.10 5.58
C THR A 303 1.30 8.25 6.98
N MET A 304 1.49 7.20 7.78
CA MET A 304 1.10 7.15 9.18
C MET A 304 1.96 8.05 10.05
N GLU A 305 1.41 8.38 11.21
CA GLU A 305 2.10 8.94 12.35
C GLU A 305 1.69 8.15 13.60
N PHE A 306 2.51 8.26 14.65
CA PHE A 306 2.35 7.52 15.90
C PHE A 306 2.21 8.49 17.06
N MET A 307 1.23 9.39 16.97
CA MET A 307 0.93 10.32 18.04
C MET A 307 0.36 9.57 19.25
N ASP A 308 1.11 9.55 20.34
CA ASP A 308 0.66 8.97 21.60
C ASP A 308 0.16 10.05 22.56
N LYS A 309 -1.15 10.35 22.45
CA LYS A 309 -1.87 11.24 23.36
C LYS A 309 -3.12 10.56 23.89
N SER A 310 -3.48 10.88 25.12
CA SER A 310 -4.75 10.47 25.74
C SER A 310 -5.92 11.37 25.33
N VAL A 311 -5.64 12.59 24.88
CA VAL A 311 -6.62 13.54 24.34
C VAL A 311 -6.18 13.93 22.94
N LEU A 312 -7.09 13.87 21.97
CA LEU A 312 -6.86 14.40 20.63
C LEU A 312 -7.82 15.54 20.34
N THR A 313 -7.26 16.69 20.01
CA THR A 313 -7.95 17.90 19.59
C THR A 313 -8.18 17.90 18.09
N PHE A 314 -9.39 18.23 17.65
CA PHE A 314 -9.67 18.27 16.22
C PHE A 314 -10.73 19.29 15.86
N ASN A 315 -10.79 19.66 14.58
CA ASN A 315 -11.88 20.45 14.04
C ASN A 315 -12.28 19.98 12.63
N GLN A 316 -13.46 20.42 12.19
CA GLN A 316 -13.96 20.19 10.83
C GLN A 316 -14.18 21.52 10.10
N THR A 317 -14.14 21.50 8.78
CA THR A 317 -14.35 22.68 7.92
C THR A 317 -15.72 22.74 7.24
N GLY A 318 -16.57 21.70 7.41
CA GLY A 318 -17.90 21.62 6.81
C GLY A 318 -19.03 21.39 7.82
N SER A 319 -20.25 21.13 7.33
CA SER A 319 -21.46 21.12 8.16
C SER A 319 -22.06 19.73 8.38
N SER A 320 -22.46 19.00 7.34
CA SER A 320 -23.25 17.76 7.49
C SER A 320 -22.55 16.45 7.10
N SER A 321 -21.72 16.44 6.04
CA SER A 321 -20.94 15.25 5.66
C SER A 321 -19.80 15.00 6.62
N GLU A 322 -19.10 16.06 6.99
CA GLU A 322 -18.02 16.07 7.96
C GLU A 322 -18.53 15.64 9.35
N GLN A 323 -19.81 15.92 9.66
CA GLN A 323 -20.47 15.43 10.87
C GLN A 323 -20.66 13.91 10.90
N GLY A 324 -20.95 13.28 9.75
CA GLY A 324 -20.98 11.81 9.65
C GLY A 324 -19.63 11.19 9.99
N ILE A 325 -18.58 11.68 9.33
CA ILE A 325 -17.19 11.26 9.59
C ILE A 325 -16.79 11.56 11.04
N LYS A 326 -17.24 12.67 11.63
CA LYS A 326 -17.01 13.01 13.04
C LYS A 326 -17.45 11.89 13.98
N GLY A 327 -18.64 11.34 13.73
CA GLY A 327 -19.17 10.21 14.48
C GLY A 327 -18.25 8.99 14.40
N GLY A 328 -17.74 8.69 13.20
CA GLY A 328 -16.74 7.63 12.99
C GLY A 328 -15.43 7.87 13.72
N ILE A 329 -14.88 9.09 13.66
CA ILE A 329 -13.63 9.50 14.32
C ILE A 329 -13.77 9.35 15.84
N ILE A 330 -14.83 9.92 16.42
CA ILE A 330 -15.11 9.85 17.85
C ILE A 330 -15.25 8.40 18.31
N ASN A 331 -15.94 7.56 17.53
CA ASN A 331 -16.06 6.14 17.85
C ASN A 331 -14.70 5.45 17.86
N ALA A 332 -13.88 5.66 16.82
CA ALA A 332 -12.55 5.07 16.73
C ALA A 332 -11.60 5.54 17.86
N MET A 333 -11.60 6.84 18.20
CA MET A 333 -10.85 7.35 19.35
C MET A 333 -11.25 6.67 20.65
N LYS A 334 -12.56 6.52 20.91
CA LYS A 334 -13.07 5.83 22.10
C LYS A 334 -12.62 4.38 22.17
N GLN A 335 -12.60 3.66 21.05
CA GLN A 335 -12.09 2.28 20.99
C GLN A 335 -10.60 2.21 21.36
N CYS A 336 -9.82 3.23 21.00
CA CYS A 336 -8.42 3.36 21.40
C CYS A 336 -8.20 4.00 22.78
N LYS A 337 -9.26 4.22 23.59
CA LYS A 337 -9.20 4.91 24.89
C LYS A 337 -8.62 6.32 24.81
N ILE A 338 -8.90 7.01 23.71
CA ILE A 338 -8.54 8.42 23.48
C ILE A 338 -9.78 9.28 23.71
N THR A 339 -9.62 10.37 24.43
CA THR A 339 -10.66 11.38 24.65
C THR A 339 -10.70 12.34 23.46
N PRO A 340 -11.81 12.39 22.69
CA PRO A 340 -11.99 13.36 21.61
C PRO A 340 -12.29 14.75 22.15
N GLN A 341 -11.61 15.78 21.63
CA GLN A 341 -11.89 17.19 21.95
C GLN A 341 -12.08 18.01 20.68
N GLU A 342 -13.33 18.38 20.36
CA GLU A 342 -13.60 19.26 19.22
C GLU A 342 -13.29 20.73 19.57
N VAL A 343 -12.43 21.37 18.79
CA VAL A 343 -12.01 22.75 18.96
C VAL A 343 -12.71 23.63 17.92
N LYS A 344 -13.52 24.59 18.38
CA LYS A 344 -14.22 25.54 17.50
C LYS A 344 -13.50 26.88 17.35
N ASN A 345 -12.71 27.28 18.34
CA ASN A 345 -11.92 28.50 18.32
C ASN A 345 -10.48 28.17 17.94
N LEU A 346 -10.02 28.71 16.80
CA LEU A 346 -8.68 28.45 16.25
C LEU A 346 -7.55 29.17 17.00
N ASP A 347 -7.87 29.98 18.01
CA ASP A 347 -6.89 30.68 18.84
C ASP A 347 -6.39 29.82 20.03
N GLN A 348 -6.91 28.60 20.20
CA GLN A 348 -6.59 27.70 21.34
C GLN A 348 -5.27 26.92 21.21
N GLY A 349 -4.30 27.42 20.43
CA GLY A 349 -3.03 26.75 20.18
C GLY A 349 -3.09 25.71 19.06
N LEU A 350 -2.05 24.88 18.95
CA LEU A 350 -1.92 23.90 17.87
C LEU A 350 -2.93 22.75 18.05
N ILE A 351 -3.83 22.59 17.08
CA ILE A 351 -4.84 21.53 17.02
C ILE A 351 -4.21 20.27 16.40
N ASP A 352 -4.48 19.08 16.94
CA ASP A 352 -3.82 17.85 16.49
C ASP A 352 -4.17 17.52 15.05
N PHE A 353 -5.44 17.68 14.64
CA PHE A 353 -5.76 17.67 13.22
C PHE A 353 -7.03 18.44 12.83
N ASN A 354 -7.09 18.84 11.57
CA ASN A 354 -8.35 19.18 10.91
C ASN A 354 -8.75 18.16 9.86
N TYR A 355 -10.01 18.17 9.46
CA TYR A 355 -10.45 17.43 8.29
C TYR A 355 -11.57 18.12 7.54
N GLY A 356 -11.67 17.83 6.25
CA GLY A 356 -12.67 18.41 5.36
C GLY A 356 -12.64 17.78 3.98
N ARG A 357 -13.62 18.14 3.16
CA ARG A 357 -13.58 17.79 1.73
C ARG A 357 -12.32 18.34 1.09
N ALA A 358 -11.93 17.79 -0.05
CA ALA A 358 -10.77 18.24 -0.80
C ALA A 358 -11.11 19.04 -2.06
N ASN A 359 -12.40 19.10 -2.41
CA ASN A 359 -12.87 19.70 -3.65
C ASN A 359 -12.42 21.16 -3.83
N SER A 360 -11.85 21.42 -4.99
CA SER A 360 -11.41 22.76 -5.39
C SER A 360 -12.49 23.58 -6.09
N ASN A 361 -13.49 22.94 -6.69
CA ASN A 361 -14.46 23.59 -7.60
C ASN A 361 -15.84 23.87 -6.98
N PHE A 362 -16.31 23.06 -6.03
CA PHE A 362 -17.63 23.22 -5.39
C PHE A 362 -17.54 23.22 -3.86
N GLU A 363 -18.10 24.25 -3.22
CA GLU A 363 -17.98 24.50 -1.78
C GLU A 363 -16.52 24.50 -1.28
N SER A 364 -15.62 25.15 -2.02
CA SER A 364 -14.18 25.22 -1.72
C SER A 364 -13.87 25.79 -0.34
N ASN A 365 -14.76 26.61 0.23
CA ASN A 365 -14.66 27.12 1.59
C ASN A 365 -14.70 25.98 2.66
N LYS A 366 -15.30 24.83 2.33
CA LYS A 366 -15.34 23.63 3.16
C LYS A 366 -14.10 22.74 3.02
N ARG A 367 -13.12 23.13 2.20
CA ARG A 367 -11.86 22.39 2.07
C ARG A 367 -11.12 22.35 3.41
N TYR A 368 -10.45 21.23 3.70
CA TYR A 368 -9.48 21.12 4.80
C TYR A 368 -8.51 22.30 4.76
N LYS A 369 -7.97 22.72 5.92
CA LYS A 369 -7.05 23.87 5.97
C LYS A 369 -5.60 23.40 5.97
N VAL A 370 -4.77 24.07 5.17
CA VAL A 370 -3.33 23.86 5.11
C VAL A 370 -2.66 24.99 5.88
N ASP A 371 -2.48 24.79 7.17
CA ASP A 371 -1.80 25.75 8.05
C ASP A 371 -1.02 25.00 9.15
N PRO A 372 0.26 24.68 8.92
CA PRO A 372 1.11 23.99 9.89
C PRO A 372 1.32 24.74 11.22
N ARG A 373 0.96 26.03 11.28
CA ARG A 373 1.02 26.81 12.53
C ARG A 373 -0.20 26.59 13.41
N LYS A 374 -1.31 26.13 12.83
CA LYS A 374 -2.59 25.88 13.53
C LYS A 374 -2.94 24.42 13.65
N PHE A 375 -2.53 23.61 12.68
CA PHE A 375 -2.84 22.19 12.62
C PHE A 375 -1.56 21.38 12.53
N HIS A 376 -1.40 20.42 13.42
CA HIS A 376 -0.32 19.45 13.32
C HIS A 376 -0.47 18.57 12.08
N ARG A 377 -1.71 18.18 11.76
CA ARG A 377 -2.07 17.40 10.55
C ARG A 377 -3.40 17.86 9.95
N SER A 378 -3.61 17.63 8.66
CA SER A 378 -4.91 17.83 8.02
C SER A 378 -5.30 16.65 7.14
N TYR A 379 -6.60 16.39 7.06
CA TYR A 379 -7.15 15.31 6.24
C TYR A 379 -8.12 15.82 5.18
N GLY A 380 -7.83 15.48 3.93
CA GLY A 380 -8.69 15.75 2.80
C GLY A 380 -9.38 14.48 2.30
N PHE A 381 -10.68 14.57 2.00
CA PHE A 381 -11.42 13.48 1.40
C PHE A 381 -12.22 13.94 0.17
N PRO A 382 -12.41 13.08 -0.83
CA PRO A 382 -13.16 13.46 -2.02
C PRO A 382 -14.65 13.61 -1.69
N MET A 383 -15.28 14.57 -2.35
CA MET A 383 -16.71 14.84 -2.18
C MET A 383 -17.56 13.68 -2.70
N GLN A 384 -18.54 13.20 -1.93
CA GLN A 384 -19.48 12.17 -2.38
C GLN A 384 -20.48 12.71 -3.41
N GLU A 385 -20.92 11.86 -4.34
CA GLU A 385 -21.98 12.17 -5.29
C GLU A 385 -23.38 12.09 -4.66
N ALA A 386 -24.39 12.70 -5.30
CA ALA A 386 -25.78 12.58 -4.88
C ALA A 386 -26.35 11.17 -5.16
N LYS A 387 -27.38 10.78 -4.40
CA LYS A 387 -27.99 9.43 -4.40
C LYS A 387 -28.33 8.86 -5.77
N GLY A 388 -28.75 9.70 -6.72
CA GLY A 388 -29.10 9.26 -8.07
C GLY A 388 -27.93 8.66 -8.86
N THR A 389 -26.68 8.94 -8.48
CA THR A 389 -25.48 8.46 -9.20
C THR A 389 -24.49 7.72 -8.30
N ALA A 390 -24.44 8.03 -6.99
CA ALA A 390 -23.44 7.52 -6.06
C ALA A 390 -23.31 6.00 -6.01
N ALA A 391 -24.41 5.25 -6.14
CA ALA A 391 -24.40 3.79 -6.11
C ALA A 391 -23.54 3.16 -7.23
N VAL A 392 -23.34 3.90 -8.32
CA VAL A 392 -22.55 3.48 -9.48
C VAL A 392 -21.22 4.23 -9.49
N SER A 393 -21.24 5.57 -9.44
CA SER A 393 -20.06 6.41 -9.63
C SER A 393 -19.00 6.24 -8.54
N MET A 394 -19.38 5.94 -7.29
CA MET A 394 -18.42 5.75 -6.21
C MET A 394 -17.48 4.55 -6.43
N LEU A 395 -17.85 3.57 -7.26
CA LEU A 395 -17.00 2.42 -7.59
C LEU A 395 -15.95 2.70 -8.65
N TYR A 396 -16.14 3.76 -9.44
CA TYR A 396 -15.19 4.19 -10.47
C TYR A 396 -14.21 5.26 -9.97
N GLY A 397 -14.48 5.86 -8.82
CA GLY A 397 -13.76 7.04 -8.34
C GLY A 397 -12.60 6.77 -7.39
N ILE A 398 -11.98 5.59 -7.40
CA ILE A 398 -10.71 5.40 -6.67
C ILE A 398 -9.62 6.23 -7.37
N ASP A 399 -9.54 6.17 -8.71
CA ASP A 399 -8.43 6.76 -9.46
C ASP A 399 -8.66 8.21 -9.91
N LYS A 400 -8.82 8.48 -11.22
CA LYS A 400 -9.00 9.83 -11.79
C LYS A 400 -10.32 9.94 -12.53
N ARG A 401 -10.81 11.17 -12.64
CA ARG A 401 -11.94 11.49 -13.51
C ARG A 401 -11.78 12.83 -14.20
N TYR A 402 -12.51 12.99 -15.30
CA TYR A 402 -12.54 14.19 -16.12
C TYR A 402 -13.97 14.56 -16.47
N PHE A 403 -14.33 15.83 -16.30
CA PHE A 403 -15.59 16.37 -16.80
C PHE A 403 -15.48 16.61 -18.29
N ASN A 404 -16.50 16.18 -19.03
CA ASN A 404 -16.60 16.32 -20.48
C ASN A 404 -15.32 15.86 -21.21
N LYS A 405 -14.62 14.84 -20.68
CA LYS A 405 -13.37 14.27 -21.24
C LYS A 405 -12.20 15.24 -21.38
N GLN A 406 -12.25 16.39 -20.70
CA GLN A 406 -11.27 17.47 -20.91
C GLN A 406 -10.79 18.09 -19.60
N SER A 407 -11.70 18.28 -18.64
CA SER A 407 -11.38 19.00 -17.41
C SER A 407 -11.15 18.03 -16.26
N TYR A 408 -9.90 17.93 -15.82
CA TYR A 408 -9.55 17.17 -14.62
C TYR A 408 -10.36 17.63 -13.41
N ASP A 409 -10.83 16.68 -12.60
CA ASP A 409 -11.55 16.94 -11.35
C ASP A 409 -10.96 16.10 -10.20
N ASP A 410 -10.78 16.74 -9.05
CA ASP A 410 -10.16 16.17 -7.85
C ASP A 410 -11.13 15.36 -6.98
N GLY A 411 -12.38 15.14 -7.41
CA GLY A 411 -13.41 14.46 -6.64
C GLY A 411 -13.32 12.93 -6.58
N THR A 412 -12.12 12.35 -6.72
CA THR A 412 -11.81 10.92 -6.56
C THR A 412 -10.75 10.72 -5.48
N ASP A 413 -10.57 9.49 -4.97
CA ASP A 413 -9.61 9.25 -3.89
C ASP A 413 -8.17 9.64 -4.29
N LEU A 414 -7.72 9.23 -5.48
CA LEU A 414 -6.40 9.57 -6.00
C LEU A 414 -6.35 10.95 -6.68
N GLY A 415 -7.49 11.54 -7.05
CA GLY A 415 -7.54 12.94 -7.49
C GLY A 415 -7.14 13.88 -6.35
N VAL A 416 -7.72 13.66 -5.16
CA VAL A 416 -7.32 14.37 -3.94
C VAL A 416 -5.84 14.18 -3.62
N ALA A 417 -5.37 12.93 -3.63
CA ALA A 417 -3.97 12.63 -3.35
C ALA A 417 -3.01 13.23 -4.39
N TYR A 418 -3.43 13.26 -5.67
CA TYR A 418 -2.67 13.86 -6.76
C TYR A 418 -2.49 15.36 -6.54
N ASP A 419 -3.56 16.07 -6.20
CA ASP A 419 -3.52 17.50 -5.91
C ASP A 419 -2.64 17.80 -4.69
N MET A 420 -2.72 17.01 -3.61
CA MET A 420 -1.82 17.15 -2.45
C MET A 420 -0.34 16.99 -2.83
N CYS A 421 -0.01 16.05 -3.71
CA CYS A 421 1.34 15.87 -4.22
C CYS A 421 1.78 17.05 -5.11
N ARG A 422 0.92 17.46 -6.05
CA ARG A 422 1.17 18.56 -6.99
C ARG A 422 1.42 19.88 -6.26
N ASP A 423 0.61 20.15 -5.23
CA ASP A 423 0.59 21.42 -4.51
C ASP A 423 1.55 21.42 -3.30
N LYS A 424 2.39 20.38 -3.17
CA LYS A 424 3.39 20.18 -2.09
C LYS A 424 2.79 20.24 -0.69
N GLU A 425 1.57 19.74 -0.55
CA GLU A 425 0.84 19.72 0.72
C GLU A 425 1.22 18.50 1.58
N VAL A 426 1.66 17.41 0.96
CA VAL A 426 2.13 16.21 1.69
C VAL A 426 3.26 16.55 2.68
N GLU A 427 4.17 17.45 2.28
CA GLU A 427 5.29 17.99 3.09
C GLU A 427 4.81 18.83 4.27
N LYS A 428 3.60 19.40 4.18
CA LYS A 428 2.92 20.18 5.24
C LYS A 428 2.03 19.31 6.13
N ASN A 429 2.31 18.00 6.18
CA ASN A 429 1.56 16.98 6.93
C ASN A 429 0.07 16.89 6.54
N ILE A 430 -0.27 17.08 5.26
CA ILE A 430 -1.62 16.86 4.74
C ILE A 430 -1.75 15.43 4.20
N ARG A 431 -2.87 14.76 4.50
CA ARG A 431 -3.14 13.35 4.14
C ARG A 431 -4.49 13.17 3.46
N ALA A 432 -4.57 12.22 2.54
CA ALA A 432 -5.80 11.86 1.84
C ALA A 432 -6.53 10.72 2.57
N VAL A 433 -7.87 10.74 2.51
CA VAL A 433 -8.74 9.67 3.03
C VAL A 433 -9.44 8.99 1.85
N PRO A 434 -9.15 7.70 1.56
CA PRO A 434 -9.61 7.02 0.36
C PRO A 434 -11.01 6.40 0.59
N ILE A 435 -12.02 7.26 0.68
CA ILE A 435 -13.39 6.87 1.05
C ILE A 435 -13.99 5.91 0.02
N ARG A 436 -13.73 6.10 -1.28
CA ARG A 436 -14.31 5.27 -2.33
C ARG A 436 -13.71 3.87 -2.36
N LEU A 437 -12.41 3.74 -2.11
CA LEU A 437 -11.75 2.46 -1.91
C LEU A 437 -12.34 1.72 -0.72
N MET A 438 -12.47 2.38 0.43
CA MET A 438 -13.09 1.77 1.62
C MET A 438 -14.55 1.39 1.36
N TRP A 439 -15.28 2.23 0.62
CA TRP A 439 -16.64 1.91 0.19
C TRP A 439 -16.70 0.68 -0.72
N ALA A 440 -15.83 0.59 -1.72
CA ALA A 440 -15.76 -0.55 -2.63
C ALA A 440 -15.49 -1.85 -1.87
N LYS A 441 -14.60 -1.82 -0.87
CA LYS A 441 -14.35 -2.94 0.04
C LYS A 441 -15.58 -3.30 0.90
N ILE A 442 -16.33 -2.31 1.38
CA ILE A 442 -17.58 -2.53 2.13
C ILE A 442 -18.63 -3.18 1.23
N GLN A 443 -18.82 -2.67 0.02
CA GLN A 443 -19.81 -3.20 -0.92
C GLN A 443 -19.45 -4.63 -1.38
N ASP A 444 -18.16 -4.97 -1.44
CA ASP A 444 -17.72 -6.33 -1.79
C ASP A 444 -18.14 -7.38 -0.74
N LEU A 445 -18.38 -6.96 0.51
CA LEU A 445 -18.93 -7.84 1.54
C LEU A 445 -20.42 -8.13 1.32
N ASP A 446 -21.14 -7.13 0.84
CA ASP A 446 -22.59 -7.17 0.67
C ASP A 446 -23.01 -6.16 -0.42
N PRO A 447 -23.23 -6.64 -1.66
CA PRO A 447 -23.55 -5.80 -2.80
C PRO A 447 -24.86 -5.02 -2.67
N VAL A 448 -25.75 -5.39 -1.74
CA VAL A 448 -27.02 -4.66 -1.53
C VAL A 448 -26.83 -3.38 -0.71
N LEU A 449 -25.68 -3.22 -0.05
CA LEU A 449 -25.38 -2.01 0.70
C LEU A 449 -25.29 -0.79 -0.22
N ARG A 450 -25.76 0.35 0.30
CA ARG A 450 -25.78 1.63 -0.43
C ARG A 450 -24.74 2.59 0.14
N PRO A 451 -24.04 3.37 -0.72
CA PRO A 451 -23.00 4.29 -0.26
C PRO A 451 -23.55 5.43 0.58
N LEU A 452 -24.82 5.78 0.39
CA LEU A 452 -25.51 6.86 1.08
C LEU A 452 -26.66 6.33 1.92
N ARG A 453 -26.90 6.96 3.08
CA ARG A 453 -28.07 6.68 3.95
C ARG A 453 -29.30 7.48 3.57
N ASP A 454 -29.10 8.60 2.89
CA ASP A 454 -30.15 9.48 2.39
C ASP A 454 -29.72 10.06 1.02
N ASN A 455 -30.26 11.20 0.61
CA ASN A 455 -29.96 11.78 -0.69
C ASN A 455 -28.51 12.29 -0.83
N TRP A 456 -27.79 12.44 0.28
CA TRP A 456 -26.52 13.16 0.33
C TRP A 456 -25.46 12.59 1.28
N HIS A 457 -25.87 12.08 2.45
CA HIS A 457 -24.94 11.68 3.50
C HIS A 457 -24.48 10.25 3.30
N MET A 458 -23.19 10.03 3.52
CA MET A 458 -22.58 8.70 3.45
C MET A 458 -23.23 7.72 4.44
N SER A 459 -23.15 6.45 4.09
CA SER A 459 -23.58 5.36 4.96
C SER A 459 -22.79 5.39 6.26
N ARG A 460 -23.41 4.94 7.35
CA ARG A 460 -22.73 4.84 8.66
C ARG A 460 -21.50 3.92 8.61
N LEU A 461 -21.48 2.96 7.68
CA LEU A 461 -20.35 2.07 7.46
C LEU A 461 -19.17 2.82 6.82
N ALA A 462 -19.42 3.65 5.80
CA ALA A 462 -18.40 4.50 5.20
C ALA A 462 -17.87 5.54 6.21
N ASP A 463 -18.76 6.15 7.01
CA ASP A 463 -18.38 7.05 8.11
C ASP A 463 -17.45 6.34 9.12
N ALA A 464 -17.81 5.12 9.55
CA ALA A 464 -17.03 4.33 10.50
C ALA A 464 -15.65 3.91 9.95
N ALA A 465 -15.60 3.46 8.69
CA ALA A 465 -14.35 3.13 8.03
C ALA A 465 -13.44 4.35 7.89
N SER A 466 -14.00 5.50 7.48
CA SER A 466 -13.25 6.76 7.32
C SER A 466 -12.68 7.27 8.64
N GLY A 467 -13.48 7.28 9.71
CA GLY A 467 -13.01 7.69 11.02
C GLY A 467 -11.94 6.76 11.60
N THR A 468 -12.11 5.45 11.39
CA THR A 468 -11.11 4.44 11.77
C THR A 468 -9.80 4.62 11.00
N PHE A 469 -9.87 4.86 9.68
CA PHE A 469 -8.69 5.13 8.86
C PHE A 469 -7.93 6.36 9.36
N ILE A 470 -8.62 7.48 9.62
CA ILE A 470 -8.01 8.72 10.14
C ILE A 470 -7.30 8.50 11.48
N VAL A 471 -7.99 7.87 12.45
CA VAL A 471 -7.43 7.63 13.79
C VAL A 471 -6.25 6.67 13.73
N THR A 472 -6.34 5.62 12.90
CA THR A 472 -5.22 4.70 12.68
C THR A 472 -4.04 5.44 12.07
N LEU A 473 -4.26 6.31 11.07
CA LEU A 473 -3.19 7.09 10.45
C LEU A 473 -2.48 8.06 11.39
N ILE A 474 -3.15 8.66 12.39
CA ILE A 474 -2.49 9.62 13.30
C ILE A 474 -1.89 8.95 14.55
N THR A 475 -2.43 7.82 14.99
CA THR A 475 -2.03 7.17 16.26
C THR A 475 -1.29 5.85 16.09
N GLY A 476 -1.47 5.17 14.97
CA GLY A 476 -1.06 3.78 14.78
C GLY A 476 -1.80 2.75 15.65
N LYS A 477 -2.81 3.16 16.43
CA LYS A 477 -3.59 2.26 17.29
C LYS A 477 -4.67 1.54 16.47
N ASP A 478 -5.08 0.37 16.95
CA ASP A 478 -6.17 -0.43 16.38
C ASP A 478 -7.53 -0.07 17.03
N PRO A 479 -8.46 0.57 16.31
CA PRO A 479 -9.78 0.93 16.84
C PRO A 479 -10.86 -0.09 16.50
N ARG A 480 -10.53 -1.28 15.96
CA ARG A 480 -11.54 -2.27 15.52
C ARG A 480 -12.41 -2.76 16.68
N GLY A 481 -11.77 -2.98 17.83
CA GLY A 481 -12.35 -3.73 18.95
C GLY A 481 -12.52 -5.22 18.64
N ASP A 482 -13.13 -5.96 19.56
CA ASP A 482 -13.35 -7.41 19.39
C ASP A 482 -14.34 -7.69 18.24
N GLU A 483 -14.05 -8.74 17.45
CA GLU A 483 -14.96 -9.20 16.39
C GLU A 483 -16.24 -9.79 16.99
N PRO A 484 -17.43 -9.27 16.61
CA PRO A 484 -18.69 -9.88 17.03
C PRO A 484 -18.84 -11.32 16.50
N LYS A 485 -19.37 -12.22 17.33
CA LYS A 485 -19.51 -13.65 16.97
C LYS A 485 -20.52 -13.89 15.84
N ASP A 486 -21.63 -13.16 15.85
CA ASP A 486 -22.67 -13.28 14.84
C ASP A 486 -22.33 -12.42 13.61
N LYS A 487 -21.92 -13.09 12.51
CA LYS A 487 -21.51 -12.42 11.27
C LYS A 487 -22.67 -11.86 10.45
N ALA A 488 -23.91 -12.24 10.76
CA ALA A 488 -25.10 -11.67 10.12
C ALA A 488 -25.55 -10.36 10.79
N ALA A 489 -25.11 -10.10 12.02
CA ALA A 489 -25.58 -8.99 12.83
C ALA A 489 -25.09 -7.60 12.31
N PRO A 490 -25.88 -6.54 12.48
CA PRO A 490 -25.45 -5.17 12.16
C PRO A 490 -24.17 -4.72 12.87
N GLU A 491 -23.91 -5.25 14.07
CA GLU A 491 -22.71 -5.03 14.87
C GLU A 491 -21.48 -5.56 14.15
N TRP A 492 -21.57 -6.75 13.54
CA TRP A 492 -20.49 -7.32 12.76
C TRP A 492 -20.22 -6.51 11.50
N LYS A 493 -21.24 -6.04 10.78
CA LYS A 493 -21.05 -5.14 9.63
C LYS A 493 -20.33 -3.85 10.04
N SER A 494 -20.69 -3.30 11.20
CA SER A 494 -20.03 -2.10 11.76
C SER A 494 -18.59 -2.36 12.16
N TRP A 495 -18.31 -3.50 12.83
CA TRP A 495 -16.95 -3.94 13.13
C TRP A 495 -16.13 -4.15 11.86
N LYS A 496 -16.70 -4.79 10.85
CA LYS A 496 -16.01 -5.08 9.59
C LYS A 496 -15.70 -3.79 8.81
N ALA A 497 -16.56 -2.78 8.87
CA ALA A 497 -16.26 -1.46 8.33
C ALA A 497 -15.07 -0.80 9.05
N ARG A 498 -14.99 -0.90 10.38
CA ARG A 498 -13.78 -0.46 11.12
C ARG A 498 -12.56 -1.29 10.72
N ALA A 499 -12.70 -2.61 10.57
CA ALA A 499 -11.61 -3.46 10.12
C ALA A 499 -11.08 -3.07 8.75
N ILE A 500 -11.97 -2.76 7.81
CA ILE A 500 -11.62 -2.20 6.50
C ILE A 500 -10.83 -0.90 6.68
N GLY A 501 -11.29 0.04 7.51
CA GLY A 501 -10.58 1.29 7.75
C GLY A 501 -9.17 1.11 8.30
N TYR A 502 -9.02 0.21 9.28
CA TYR A 502 -7.75 -0.06 9.96
C TYR A 502 -6.76 -0.75 9.02
N GLU A 503 -7.18 -1.85 8.38
CA GLU A 503 -6.32 -2.61 7.48
C GLU A 503 -5.91 -1.78 6.26
N THR A 504 -6.80 -0.92 5.76
CA THR A 504 -6.49 0.02 4.67
C THR A 504 -5.45 1.04 5.13
N ALA A 505 -5.57 1.61 6.34
CA ALA A 505 -4.60 2.55 6.88
C ALA A 505 -3.21 1.92 7.07
N MET A 506 -3.15 0.71 7.65
CA MET A 506 -1.89 -0.01 7.86
C MET A 506 -1.18 -0.31 6.53
N ARG A 507 -1.91 -0.84 5.54
CA ARG A 507 -1.37 -1.15 4.22
C ARG A 507 -0.96 0.10 3.45
N MET A 508 -1.81 1.12 3.41
CA MET A 508 -1.52 2.34 2.66
C MET A 508 -0.44 3.19 3.33
N GLY A 509 -0.27 3.06 4.64
CA GLY A 509 0.85 3.61 5.40
C GLY A 509 2.18 2.87 5.22
N LEU A 510 2.20 1.77 4.44
CA LEU A 510 3.33 0.85 4.28
C LEU A 510 3.84 0.29 5.62
N ASN A 511 2.92 0.05 6.54
CA ASN A 511 3.18 -0.52 7.84
C ASN A 511 2.71 -1.97 7.87
N PHE A 512 3.57 -2.88 7.42
CA PHE A 512 3.22 -4.28 7.20
C PHE A 512 3.44 -5.20 8.42
N ASP A 513 4.14 -4.77 9.47
CA ASP A 513 4.39 -5.60 10.67
C ASP A 513 5.12 -4.81 11.78
N PHE A 514 4.41 -4.04 12.62
CA PHE A 514 4.95 -3.58 13.92
C PHE A 514 4.23 -4.14 15.15
N GLN A 515 3.28 -5.05 14.99
CA GLN A 515 2.61 -5.73 16.11
C GLN A 515 2.38 -7.20 15.78
N LYS A 516 3.43 -8.00 15.94
CA LYS A 516 3.31 -9.42 16.32
C LYS A 516 3.55 -9.54 17.82
#